data_AF-Q0CAB8-F1
#
_entry.id   AF-Q0CAB8-F1
#
_cell.length_a   1.000
_cell.length_b   1.000
_cell.length_c   1.000
_cell.angle_alpha   90.00
_cell.angle_beta   90.00
_cell.angle_gamma   90.00
#
_symmetry.space_group_name_H-M   'P 1'
#
loop_
_entity.id
_entity.type
_entity.pdbx_description
1 polymer ?
#
loop_
_entity_poly.entity_id
_entity_poly.type
_entity_poly.pdbx_seq_one_letter_code
_entity_poly.pdbx_strand_id
1 'polypeptide(L)' 'MSRKSFARVPDGVEQTPTPFVLRVNDDSLREFHQLLALSKIGPPTWEASQTDRRFGITREWLVNAKSVWLNQFNWAPI' A
#
# COMPACT_ATOMS: atom_id res chain seq x y z
N MET A 1 9.87 -28.79 10.08
CA MET A 1 9.44 -27.90 8.98
C MET A 1 7.97 -28.17 8.68
N SER A 2 7.08 -27.21 8.93
CA SER A 2 5.64 -27.37 8.69
C SER A 2 5.35 -27.40 7.18
N ARG A 3 4.71 -28.49 6.72
CA ARG A 3 4.34 -28.70 5.32
C ARG A 3 3.14 -27.79 5.02
N LYS A 4 3.29 -26.76 4.18
CA LYS A 4 2.19 -25.85 3.81
C LYS A 4 1.02 -26.68 3.25
N SER A 5 -0.11 -26.71 3.97
CA SER A 5 -1.22 -27.66 3.77
C SER A 5 -1.92 -27.59 2.41
N PHE A 6 -1.69 -26.54 1.62
CA PHE A 6 -2.37 -26.31 0.34
C PHE A 6 -1.41 -25.99 -0.82
N ALA A 7 -0.10 -26.20 -0.64
CA ALA A 7 0.91 -25.88 -1.64
C ALA A 7 1.27 -27.06 -2.57
N ARG A 8 0.61 -28.20 -2.43
CA ARG A 8 0.87 -29.37 -3.30
C ARG A 8 0.31 -29.09 -4.69
N VAL A 9 1.18 -29.16 -5.68
CA VAL A 9 0.81 -29.09 -7.10
C VAL A 9 0.16 -30.41 -7.51
N PRO A 10 -0.98 -30.39 -8.22
CA PRO A 10 -1.60 -31.61 -8.74
C PRO A 10 -0.69 -32.37 -9.72
N ASP A 11 -0.93 -33.66 -9.85
CA ASP A 11 -0.25 -34.48 -10.86
C ASP A 11 -0.72 -34.11 -12.27
N GLY A 12 0.14 -34.28 -13.27
CA GLY A 12 -0.21 -34.05 -14.68
C GLY A 12 -0.15 -32.58 -15.15
N VAL A 13 0.41 -31.67 -14.35
CA VAL A 13 0.64 -30.29 -14.79
C VAL A 13 1.75 -30.23 -15.85
N GLU A 14 1.51 -29.49 -16.93
CA GLU A 14 2.53 -29.24 -17.96
C GLU A 14 3.65 -28.30 -17.46
N GLN A 15 3.34 -27.46 -16.47
CA GLN A 15 4.28 -26.52 -15.87
C GLN A 15 4.13 -26.50 -14.36
N THR A 16 5.26 -26.62 -13.65
CA THR A 16 5.29 -26.56 -12.18
C THR A 16 5.49 -25.11 -11.74
N PRO A 17 4.59 -24.55 -10.90
CA PRO A 17 4.75 -23.19 -10.40
C PRO A 17 5.95 -23.08 -9.46
N THR A 18 6.67 -21.95 -9.56
CA THR A 18 7.75 -21.63 -8.63
C THR A 18 7.17 -20.98 -7.37
N PRO A 19 7.49 -21.47 -6.16
CA PRO A 19 7.06 -20.82 -4.92
C PRO A 19 7.57 -19.37 -4.85
N PHE A 20 6.66 -18.44 -4.58
CA PHE A 20 6.98 -17.03 -4.43
C PHE A 20 6.81 -16.59 -2.97
N VAL A 21 7.70 -15.70 -2.52
CA VAL A 21 7.60 -15.04 -1.21
C VAL A 21 7.74 -13.55 -1.45
N LEU A 22 6.70 -12.79 -1.10
CA LEU A 22 6.75 -11.34 -1.12
C LEU A 22 7.70 -10.86 -0.02
N ARG A 23 8.80 -10.22 -0.41
CA ARG A 23 9.72 -9.52 0.49
C ARG A 23 9.92 -8.11 -0.04
N VAL A 24 9.45 -7.13 0.71
CA VAL A 24 9.74 -5.73 0.45
C VAL A 24 10.93 -5.35 1.31
N ASN A 25 11.95 -4.73 0.70
CA ASN A 25 13.14 -4.30 1.40
C ASN A 25 12.77 -3.16 2.38
N ASP A 26 13.29 -3.23 3.60
CA ASP A 26 13.17 -2.18 4.61
C ASP A 26 13.65 -0.81 4.07
N ASP A 27 14.67 -0.79 3.20
CA ASP A 27 15.17 0.44 2.56
C ASP A 27 14.08 1.10 1.71
N SER A 28 13.35 0.30 0.92
CA SER A 28 12.23 0.79 0.09
C SER A 28 11.07 1.29 0.95
N LEU A 29 10.82 0.66 2.11
CA LEU A 29 9.81 1.13 3.06
C LEU A 29 10.21 2.44 3.72
N ARG A 30 11.50 2.59 4.10
CA ARG A 30 12.02 3.86 4.64
C ARG A 30 11.99 4.98 3.61
N GLU A 31 12.38 4.68 2.38
CA GLU A 31 12.30 5.62 1.26
C GLU A 31 10.85 6.06 1.01
N PHE A 32 9.91 5.11 0.95
CA PHE A 32 8.49 5.41 0.82
C PHE A 32 8.01 6.37 1.92
N HIS A 33 8.35 6.09 3.18
CA HIS A 33 7.94 6.93 4.32
C HIS A 33 8.52 8.35 4.22
N GLN A 34 9.80 8.47 3.84
CA GLN A 34 10.45 9.77 3.62
C GLN A 34 9.79 10.56 2.49
N LEU A 35 9.56 9.93 1.33
CA LEU A 35 8.91 10.57 0.19
C LEU A 35 7.49 11.02 0.54
N LEU A 36 6.74 10.18 1.27
CA LEU A 36 5.41 10.51 1.75
C LEU A 36 5.45 11.71 2.71
N ALA A 37 6.38 11.74 3.66
CA ALA A 37 6.54 12.84 4.61
C ALA A 37 6.82 14.16 3.88
N LEU A 38 7.74 14.15 2.92
CA LEU A 38 8.15 15.32 2.12
C LEU A 38 7.09 15.80 1.11
N SER A 39 6.20 14.91 0.67
CA SER A 39 5.17 15.23 -0.34
C SER A 39 4.21 16.33 0.15
N LYS A 40 4.17 17.46 -0.56
CA LYS A 40 3.29 18.60 -0.19
C LYS A 40 1.84 18.32 -0.56
N ILE A 41 0.91 18.79 0.26
CA ILE A 41 -0.52 18.85 -0.08
C ILE A 41 -0.82 20.26 -0.60
N GLY A 42 -1.58 20.35 -1.69
CA GLY A 42 -1.99 21.63 -2.27
C GLY A 42 -2.77 22.53 -1.30
N PRO A 43 -2.88 23.83 -1.61
CA PRO A 43 -3.69 24.75 -0.83
C PRO A 43 -5.18 24.35 -0.89
N PRO A 44 -6.02 24.86 0.01
CA PRO A 44 -7.48 24.74 -0.12
C PRO A 44 -7.96 25.39 -1.43
N THR A 45 -8.79 24.69 -2.18
CA THR A 45 -9.47 25.22 -3.38
C THR A 45 -10.96 24.90 -3.31
N TRP A 46 -11.76 25.52 -4.18
CA TRP A 46 -13.20 25.25 -4.25
C TRP A 46 -13.49 23.81 -4.69
N GLU A 47 -12.75 23.29 -5.66
CA GLU A 47 -12.89 21.93 -6.16
C GLU A 47 -12.58 20.90 -5.06
N ALA A 48 -11.51 21.14 -4.30
CA ALA A 48 -11.03 20.23 -3.28
C ALA A 48 -11.88 20.22 -1.99
N SER A 49 -12.89 21.10 -1.90
CA SER A 49 -13.88 21.14 -0.80
C SER A 49 -15.22 20.49 -1.17
N GLN A 50 -15.40 20.02 -2.41
CA GLN A 50 -16.65 19.38 -2.83
C GLN A 50 -16.75 17.96 -2.27
N THR A 51 -17.56 17.77 -1.23
CA THR A 51 -17.69 16.50 -0.50
C THR A 51 -18.36 15.38 -1.30
N ASP A 52 -19.11 15.74 -2.34
CA ASP A 52 -19.68 14.80 -3.32
C ASP A 52 -18.66 14.29 -4.35
N ARG A 53 -17.41 14.77 -4.28
CA ARG A 53 -16.28 14.31 -5.09
C ARG A 53 -16.47 14.51 -6.59
N ARG A 54 -17.34 15.43 -7.01
CA ARG A 54 -17.59 15.70 -8.44
C ARG A 54 -16.34 16.18 -9.21
N PHE A 55 -15.32 16.64 -8.50
CA PHE A 55 -14.02 17.06 -9.05
C PHE A 55 -12.84 16.19 -8.57
N GLY A 56 -13.11 15.01 -8.01
CA GLY A 56 -12.09 14.09 -7.50
C GLY A 56 -12.01 14.06 -5.98
N ILE A 57 -10.82 13.72 -5.45
CA ILE A 57 -10.61 13.58 -4.01
C ILE A 57 -10.70 14.93 -3.30
N THR A 58 -11.21 14.92 -2.07
CA THR A 58 -11.21 16.12 -1.23
C THR A 58 -9.84 16.32 -0.60
N ARG A 59 -9.50 17.58 -0.29
CA ARG A 59 -8.29 17.90 0.46
C ARG A 59 -8.30 17.24 1.85
N GLU A 60 -9.46 17.23 2.50
CA GLU A 60 -9.64 16.60 3.81
C GLU A 60 -9.29 15.11 3.76
N TRP A 61 -9.80 14.38 2.78
CA TRP A 61 -9.49 12.96 2.60
C TRP A 61 -7.99 12.75 2.39
N LEU A 62 -7.35 13.57 1.55
CA LEU A 62 -5.90 13.44 1.28
C LEU A 62 -5.03 13.73 2.50
N VAL A 63 -5.38 14.75 3.29
CA VAL A 63 -4.70 15.06 4.55
C VAL A 63 -4.81 13.90 5.53
N ASN A 64 -6.02 13.34 5.68
CA ASN A 64 -6.24 12.21 6.57
C ASN A 64 -5.51 10.95 6.08
N ALA A 65 -5.58 10.64 4.79
CA ALA A 65 -4.90 9.48 4.20
C ALA A 65 -3.38 9.57 4.40
N LYS A 66 -2.78 10.74 4.14
CA LYS A 66 -1.35 10.96 4.40
C LYS A 66 -1.01 10.74 5.88
N SER A 67 -1.84 11.23 6.81
CA SER A 67 -1.64 11.00 8.24
C SER A 67 -1.71 9.52 8.62
N VAL A 68 -2.69 8.78 8.11
CA VAL A 68 -2.83 7.34 8.36
C VAL A 68 -1.61 6.58 7.82
N TRP A 69 -1.17 6.88 6.61
CA TRP A 69 0.00 6.22 6.02
C TRP A 69 1.31 6.53 6.75
N LEU A 70 1.46 7.73 7.32
CA LEU A 70 2.66 8.08 8.08
C LEU A 70 2.68 7.46 9.48
N ASN A 71 1.52 7.31 10.13
CA ASN A 71 1.45 7.08 11.57
C ASN A 71 0.81 5.74 11.99
N GLN A 72 0.07 5.08 11.10
CA GLN A 72 -0.72 3.90 11.43
C GLN A 72 -0.47 2.73 10.49
N PHE A 73 -0.12 3.01 9.24
CA PHE A 73 0.15 1.97 8.25
C PHE A 73 1.46 1.25 8.55
N ASN A 74 1.40 -0.07 8.63
CA ASN A 74 2.56 -0.94 8.70
C ASN A 74 2.49 -2.00 7.60
N TRP A 75 3.46 -1.97 6.67
CA TRP A 75 3.53 -2.91 5.54
C TRP A 75 3.82 -4.35 6.00
N ALA A 76 4.62 -4.52 7.05
CA ALA A 76 4.92 -5.80 7.65
C ALA A 76 4.20 -5.89 9.00
N PRO A 77 2.90 -6.24 9.02
CA PRO A 77 2.22 -6.53 10.27
C PRO A 77 2.85 -7.80 10.84
N ILE A 78 3.84 -7.63 11.71
CA ILE A 78 4.32 -8.65 12.62
C ILE A 78 3.64 -8.40 13.95
#